data_AF-A0A5C0ZI56-F1
#
_entry.id   AF-A0A5C0ZI56-F1
#
_cell.length_a   1.000
_cell.length_b   1.000
_cell.length_c   1.000
_cell.angle_alpha   90.00
_cell.angle_beta   90.00
_cell.angle_gamma   90.00
#
_symmetry.space_group_name_H-M   'P 1'
#
loop_
_entity.id
_entity.type
_entity.pdbx_description
1 polymer ?
#
loop_
_entity_poly.entity_id
_entity_poly.type
_entity_poly.pdbx_seq_one_letter_code
_entity_poly.pdbx_strand_id
1 'polypeptide(L)' 'MQTKEPFDITLNEIDYAIFPEEEDIYTVYKDGVEYMKIMKDTENSWIKLDSETELPRFEADDEINAIGREIIAYEAQ' A
#
# COMPACT_ATOMS: atom_id res chain seq x y z
N MET A 1 -1.31 8.50 -19.25
CA MET A 1 -1.15 8.49 -17.79
C MET A 1 -2.37 7.78 -17.25
N GLN A 2 -2.31 6.46 -17.09
CA GLN A 2 -3.43 5.71 -16.51
C GLN A 2 -3.18 5.65 -15.01
N THR A 3 -3.63 6.68 -14.29
CA THR A 3 -3.67 6.64 -12.83
C THR A 3 -4.74 5.63 -12.44
N LYS A 4 -4.35 4.60 -11.69
CA LYS A 4 -5.28 3.61 -11.14
C LYS A 4 -6.24 4.32 -10.18
N GLU A 5 -7.50 3.89 -10.16
CA GLU A 5 -8.50 4.45 -9.25
C GLU A 5 -8.24 3.96 -7.82
N PRO A 6 -8.49 4.79 -6.79
CA PRO A 6 -8.40 4.36 -5.40
C PRO A 6 -9.46 3.29 -5.11
N PHE A 7 -9.13 2.39 -4.20
CA PHE A 7 -9.99 1.26 -3.83
C PHE A 7 -9.84 0.90 -2.35
N ASP A 8 -10.87 0.28 -1.80
CA ASP A 8 -10.90 -0.15 -0.41
C ASP A 8 -10.61 -1.65 -0.29
N ILE A 9 -9.87 -2.02 0.75
CA ILE A 9 -9.60 -3.41 1.13
C ILE A 9 -9.91 -3.60 2.62
N THR A 10 -10.40 -4.77 2.99
CA THR A 10 -10.67 -5.10 4.39
C THR A 10 -9.73 -6.23 4.82
N LEU A 11 -8.89 -5.97 5.82
CA LEU A 11 -7.88 -6.90 6.33
C LEU A 11 -8.02 -7.01 7.85
N ASN A 12 -8.19 -8.23 8.37
CA ASN A 12 -8.32 -8.49 9.82
C ASN A 12 -9.38 -7.61 10.51
N GLU A 13 -10.55 -7.43 9.88
CA GLU A 13 -11.64 -6.57 10.39
C GLU A 13 -11.31 -5.07 10.42
N ILE A 14 -10.23 -4.65 9.76
CA ILE A 14 -9.82 -3.25 9.59
C ILE A 14 -10.02 -2.87 8.13
N ASP A 15 -10.67 -1.73 7.89
CA ASP A 15 -10.85 -1.16 6.56
C ASP A 15 -9.67 -0.24 6.22
N TYR A 16 -9.04 -0.54 5.08
CA TYR A 16 -7.96 0.24 4.50
C TYR A 16 -8.39 0.80 3.16
N ALA A 17 -8.08 2.07 2.91
CA ALA A 17 -8.26 2.68 1.61
C ALA A 17 -6.90 2.90 0.94
N ILE A 18 -6.75 2.39 -0.28
CA ILE A 18 -5.52 2.38 -1.05
C ILE A 18 -5.63 3.41 -2.16
N PHE A 19 -4.70 4.36 -2.18
CA PHE A 19 -4.62 5.43 -3.15
C PHE A 19 -3.34 5.26 -3.99
N PRO A 20 -3.46 4.77 -5.23
CA PRO A 20 -2.32 4.73 -6.15
C PRO A 20 -1.90 6.15 -6.51
N GLU A 21 -0.65 6.52 -6.24
CA GLU A 21 -0.11 7.84 -6.56
C GLU A 21 0.75 7.81 -7.82
N GLU A 22 1.74 6.91 -7.84
CA GLU A 22 2.69 6.74 -8.94
C GLU A 22 2.80 5.27 -9.33
N GLU A 23 3.66 4.98 -10.31
CA GLU A 23 3.98 3.59 -10.66
C GLU A 23 4.58 2.90 -9.43
N ASP A 24 3.91 1.84 -8.98
CA ASP A 24 4.30 1.03 -7.81
C ASP A 24 4.26 1.74 -6.44
N ILE A 25 3.73 2.96 -6.34
CA ILE A 25 3.59 3.70 -5.07
C ILE A 25 2.12 3.89 -4.69
N TYR A 26 1.79 3.52 -3.45
CA TYR A 26 0.43 3.53 -2.93
C TYR A 26 0.40 4.16 -1.53
N THR A 27 -0.54 5.07 -1.31
CA THR A 27 -0.82 5.63 0.01
C THR A 27 -1.96 4.87 0.65
N VAL A 28 -1.72 4.41 1.88
CA VAL A 28 -2.63 3.59 2.68
C VAL A 28 -3.27 4.46 3.75
N TYR A 29 -4.59 4.46 3.78
CA TYR A 29 -5.40 5.03 4.85
C TYR A 29 -5.97 3.89 5.67
N LYS A 30 -5.98 4.03 6.99
CA LYS A 30 -6.54 3.06 7.94
C LYS A 30 -7.64 3.75 8.73
N ASP A 31 -8.86 3.20 8.69
CA ASP A 31 -10.05 3.81 9.32
C ASP A 31 -10.25 5.30 8.92
N GLY A 32 -9.92 5.65 7.67
CA GLY A 32 -10.05 7.01 7.14
C GLY A 32 -8.95 7.99 7.56
N VAL A 33 -7.91 7.54 8.25
CA VAL A 33 -6.73 8.35 8.59
C VAL A 33 -5.54 7.90 7.75
N GLU A 34 -4.79 8.85 7.19
CA GLU A 34 -3.56 8.53 6.46
C GLU A 34 -2.61 7.77 7.38
N TYR A 35 -2.26 6.56 6.99
CA TYR A 35 -1.52 5.63 7.84
C TYR A 35 -0.06 5.52 7.42
N MET A 36 0.18 5.21 6.15
CA MET A 36 1.53 5.17 5.59
C MET A 36 1.52 5.15 4.07
N LYS A 37 2.67 5.40 3.46
CA LYS A 37 2.91 5.14 2.05
C LYS A 37 3.73 3.86 1.90
N ILE A 38 3.38 3.05 0.90
CA ILE A 38 4.07 1.80 0.59
C ILE A 38 4.45 1.79 -0.89
N MET A 39 5.54 1.10 -1.19
CA MET A 39 6.06 0.94 -2.53
C MET A 39 6.29 -0.55 -2.80
N LYS A 40 5.91 -0.99 -3.99
CA LYS A 40 6.21 -2.34 -4.45
C LYS A 40 7.67 -2.39 -4.89
N ASP A 41 8.48 -3.16 -4.17
CA ASP A 41 9.91 -3.31 -4.44
C ASP A 41 10.18 -4.49 -5.37
N THR A 42 9.54 -5.63 -5.10
CA THR A 42 9.56 -6.82 -5.98
C THR A 42 8.17 -7.39 -6.13
N GLU A 43 8.01 -8.47 -6.90
CA GLU A 43 6.70 -9.10 -7.13
C GLU A 43 5.93 -9.43 -5.85
N ASN A 44 6.62 -9.77 -4.76
CA ASN A 44 5.99 -10.16 -3.48
C ASN A 44 6.48 -9.37 -2.27
N SER A 45 7.30 -8.34 -2.46
CA SER A 45 7.86 -7.54 -1.37
C SER A 45 7.41 -6.10 -1.47
N TRP A 46 6.93 -5.60 -0.33
CA TRP A 46 6.43 -4.24 -0.18
C TRP A 46 7.25 -3.53 0.89
N ILE A 47 7.63 -2.29 0.60
CA ILE A 47 8.47 -1.47 1.45
C ILE A 47 7.68 -0.25 1.91
N LYS A 48 7.78 0.06 3.20
CA LYS A 48 7.23 1.30 3.75
C LYS A 48 8.06 2.49 3.29
N LEU A 49 7.42 3.56 2.87
CA LEU A 49 8.06 4.86 2.72
C LEU A 49 7.84 5.68 3.99
N ASP A 50 8.93 6.30 4.46
CA ASP A 50 8.88 7.21 5.60
C ASP A 50 8.11 8.49 5.24
N SER A 51 7.13 8.88 6.04
CA SER A 51 6.25 10.01 5.73
C SER A 51 6.94 11.37 5.79
N GLU A 52 8.06 11.49 6.52
CA GLU A 52 8.80 12.74 6.67
C GLU A 52 9.92 12.89 5.64
N THR A 53 10.58 11.78 5.32
CA THR A 53 11.78 11.76 4.47
C THR A 53 11.58 11.12 3.11
N GLU A 54 10.44 10.46 2.88
CA GLU A 54 10.12 9.68 1.67
C GLU A 54 11.14 8.57 1.37
N LEU A 55 11.95 8.19 2.36
CA LEU A 55 12.95 7.16 2.21
C LEU A 55 12.37 5.76 2.46
N PRO A 56 12.83 4.73 1.72
CA PRO A 56 12.43 3.34 1.96
C PRO A 56 12.91 2.87 3.33
N ARG A 57 11.94 2.51 4.17
CA ARG A 57 12.10 1.84 5.46
C ARG A 57 12.03 0.33 5.24
N PHE A 58 13.20 -0.29 5.21
CA PHE A 58 13.36 -1.75 5.15
C PHE A 58 13.09 -2.37 6.52
N GLU A 59 11.83 -2.31 6.95
CA GLU A 59 11.35 -3.00 8.14
C GLU A 59 10.40 -4.11 7.71
N ALA A 60 10.59 -5.31 8.27
CA ALA A 60 9.68 -6.42 8.05
C ALA A 60 8.37 -6.12 8.76
N ASP A 61 7.34 -5.81 7.98
CA ASP A 61 6.01 -5.52 8.48
C ASP A 61 5.02 -6.48 7.81
N ASP A 62 4.50 -7.42 8.60
CA ASP A 62 3.53 -8.40 8.14
C ASP A 62 2.24 -7.74 7.65
N GLU A 63 1.87 -6.57 8.20
CA GLU A 63 0.69 -5.82 7.78
C GLU A 63 0.89 -5.23 6.39
N ILE A 64 2.06 -4.63 6.12
CA ILE A 64 2.40 -4.08 4.81
C ILE A 64 2.42 -5.17 3.73
N ASN A 65 3.02 -6.31 4.04
CA ASN A 65 3.02 -7.44 3.12
C ASN A 65 1.61 -8.01 2.90
N ALA A 66 0.74 -7.97 3.90
CA ALA A 66 -0.66 -8.37 3.74
C ALA A 66 -1.43 -7.40 2.84
N ILE A 67 -1.33 -6.10 3.09
CA ILE A 67 -1.92 -5.05 2.25
C ILE A 67 -1.43 -5.19 0.80
N GLY A 68 -0.11 -5.34 0.63
CA GLY A 68 0.49 -5.49 -0.68
C GLY A 68 -0.01 -6.71 -1.46
N ARG A 69 -0.30 -7.83 -0.79
CA ARG A 69 -0.92 -8.99 -1.43
C ARG A 69 -2.34 -8.70 -1.91
N GLU A 70 -3.14 -7.99 -1.13
CA GLU A 70 -4.50 -7.59 -1.54
C GLU A 70 -4.46 -6.63 -2.73
N ILE A 71 -3.50 -5.70 -2.78
CA ILE A 71 -3.29 -4.83 -3.94
C ILE A 71 -3.00 -5.65 -5.19
N ILE A 72 -2.09 -6.63 -5.12
CA ILE A 72 -1.79 -7.52 -6.26
C ILE A 72 -3.03 -8.31 -6.69
N ALA A 73 -3.79 -8.83 -5.73
CA ALA A 73 -5.00 -9.58 -6.00
C ALA A 73 -6.10 -8.70 -6.64
N TYR A 74 -6.17 -7.43 -6.27
CA TYR A 74 -7.06 -6.45 -6.90
C TYR A 74 -6.64 -6.14 -8.34
N GLU A 75 -5.35 -5.93 -8.58
CA GLU A 75 -4.83 -5.62 -9.93
C GLU A 75 -4.82 -6.80 -10.90
N ALA A 76 -4.88 -8.02 -10.39
CA ALA A 76 -4.95 -9.23 -11.20
C ALA A 76 -6.36 -9.53 -11.74
N GLN A 77 -7.38 -8.75 -11.36
CA GLN A 77 -8.77 -8.88 -11.83
C GLN A 77 -9.00 -8.16 -13.17
#